data_AF-A0A166QNA7-F1
#
_entry.id   AF-A0A166QNA7-F1
#
_cell.length_a   1.000
_cell.length_b   1.000
_cell.length_c   1.000
_cell.angle_alpha   90.00
_cell.angle_beta   90.00
_cell.angle_gamma   90.00
#
_symmetry.space_group_name_H-M   'P 1'
#
loop_
_entity.id
_entity.type
_entity.pdbx_description
1 polymer ?
#
loop_
_entity_poly.entity_id
_entity_poly.type
_entity_poly.pdbx_seq_one_letter_code
_entity_poly.pdbx_strand_id
1 'polypeptide(L)' 'QVSHSSWWPKPNIWKGSGLDVGYWSPTCEVWYQKRLQAIHNGTATLRTATQWRS' A
#
# COMPACT_ATOMS: atom_id res chain seq x y z
N GLN A 1 -9.33 13.63 -16.63
CA GLN A 1 -9.07 12.37 -15.89
C GLN A 1 -8.80 12.72 -14.43
N VAL A 2 -9.58 12.19 -13.48
CA VAL A 2 -9.31 12.38 -12.04
C VAL A 2 -8.29 11.33 -11.62
N SER A 3 -7.16 11.74 -11.03
CA SER A 3 -6.19 10.80 -10.46
C SER A 3 -6.63 10.45 -9.04
N HIS A 4 -7.04 9.20 -8.83
CA HIS A 4 -7.46 8.72 -7.51
C HIS A 4 -6.21 8.39 -6.69
N SER A 5 -5.97 9.17 -5.63
CA SER A 5 -4.93 8.91 -4.65
C SER A 5 -5.52 8.26 -3.39
N SER A 6 -4.80 7.31 -2.80
CA SER A 6 -5.23 6.60 -1.60
C SER A 6 -4.06 6.30 -0.66
N TRP A 7 -4.36 6.17 0.63
CA TRP A 7 -3.38 5.78 1.67
C TRP A 7 -2.96 4.31 1.57
N TRP A 8 -3.83 3.50 0.97
CA TRP A 8 -3.65 2.06 0.77
C TRP A 8 -3.76 1.71 -0.71
N PRO A 9 -3.01 0.71 -1.20
CA PRO A 9 -3.10 0.25 -2.57
C PRO A 9 -4.46 -0.40 -2.81
N LYS A 10 -4.98 -0.26 -4.04
CA LYS A 10 -6.17 -0.99 -4.47
C LYS A 10 -5.86 -2.49 -4.63
N PRO A 11 -6.86 -3.38 -4.55
CA PRO A 11 -6.64 -4.83 -4.66
C PRO A 11 -5.88 -5.25 -5.93
N ASN A 12 -6.17 -4.61 -7.08
CA ASN A 12 -5.47 -4.90 -8.33
C ASN A 12 -3.99 -4.49 -8.34
N ILE A 13 -3.57 -3.57 -7.47
CA ILE A 13 -2.17 -3.20 -7.28
C ILE A 13 -1.51 -4.14 -6.28
N TRP A 14 -2.23 -4.50 -5.21
CA TRP A 14 -1.77 -5.47 -4.22
C TRP A 14 -1.48 -6.84 -4.83
N LYS A 15 -2.34 -7.32 -5.74
CA LYS A 15 -2.16 -8.60 -6.46
C LYS A 15 -0.86 -8.72 -7.25
N GLY A 16 -0.30 -7.59 -7.70
CA GLY A 16 1.00 -7.57 -8.37
C GLY A 16 2.19 -7.52 -7.42
N SER A 17 1.94 -7.38 -6.12
CA SER A 17 2.99 -7.36 -5.10
C SER A 17 3.36 -8.77 -4.67
N GLY A 18 4.61 -8.97 -4.22
CA GLY A 18 5.03 -10.23 -3.59
C GLY A 18 4.37 -10.51 -2.23
N LEU A 19 3.42 -9.69 -1.79
CA LEU A 19 2.65 -9.86 -0.55
C LEU A 19 1.25 -10.46 -0.80
N ASP A 20 0.84 -10.64 -2.05
CA ASP A 20 -0.41 -11.31 -2.40
C ASP A 20 -0.24 -12.84 -2.36
N VAL A 21 -0.27 -13.41 -1.15
CA VAL A 21 -0.09 -14.87 -0.94
C VAL A 21 -1.42 -15.60 -0.68
N GLY A 22 -2.56 -14.95 -0.93
CA GLY A 22 -3.91 -15.51 -0.74
C GLY A 22 -4.45 -15.45 0.69
N TYR A 23 -3.65 -15.02 1.66
CA TYR A 23 -4.05 -14.79 3.05
C TYR A 23 -3.22 -13.65 3.67
N TRP A 24 -3.62 -13.19 4.86
CA TRP A 24 -2.86 -12.20 5.62
C TRP A 24 -1.66 -12.86 6.30
N SER A 25 -0.49 -12.75 5.67
CA SER A 25 0.74 -13.30 6.20
C SER A 25 1.45 -12.33 7.16
N PRO A 26 2.39 -12.79 8.00
CA PRO A 26 3.17 -11.92 8.87
C PRO A 26 3.89 -10.78 8.13
N THR A 27 4.31 -11.00 6.87
CA THR A 27 4.94 -9.95 6.06
C THR A 27 3.94 -8.89 5.61
N CYS A 28 2.68 -9.25 5.36
CA CYS A 28 1.59 -8.31 5.12
C CYS A 28 1.40 -7.38 6.33
N GLU A 29 1.42 -7.95 7.53
CA GLU A 29 1.26 -7.19 8.78
C GLU A 29 2.41 -6.21 9.02
N VAL A 30 3.65 -6.69 8.88
CA VAL A 30 4.83 -5.83 9.00
C VAL A 30 4.78 -4.68 8.01
N TRP A 31 4.38 -4.94 6.76
CA TRP A 31 4.23 -3.89 5.75
C TRP A 31 3.16 -2.87 6.15
N TYR A 32 2.00 -3.34 6.60
CA TYR A 32 0.87 -2.50 7.00
C TYR A 32 1.23 -1.60 8.18
N GLN A 33 1.82 -2.17 9.23
CA GLN A 33 2.23 -1.44 10.43
C GLN A 33 3.29 -0.39 10.11
N LYS A 34 4.32 -0.74 9.32
CA LYS A 34 5.36 0.21 8.89
C LYS A 34 4.75 1.40 8.14
N ARG A 35 3.79 1.14 7.24
CA ARG A 35 3.13 2.22 6.49
C ARG A 35 2.20 3.04 7.36
N LEU A 36 1.45 2.43 8.28
CA LEU A 36 0.61 3.13 9.25
C LEU A 36 1.45 4.08 10.12
N GLN A 37 2.60 3.61 10.62
CA GLN A 37 3.54 4.44 11.36
C GLN A 37 4.05 5.61 10.51
N ALA A 38 4.40 5.38 9.25
CA ALA A 38 4.83 6.46 8.35
C ALA A 38 3.73 7.50 8.08
N ILE A 39 2.45 7.09 8.04
CA ILE A 39 1.31 8.01 7.92
C ILE A 39 1.19 8.86 9.19
N HIS A 40 1.25 8.24 10.37
CA HIS A 40 1.17 8.96 11.64
C HIS A 40 2.35 9.91 11.86
N ASN A 41 3.54 9.53 11.40
CA ASN A 41 4.74 10.36 11.47
C ASN A 41 4.77 11.47 10.39
N GLY A 42 3.78 11.53 9.50
CA GLY A 42 3.71 12.51 8.42
C GLY A 42 4.74 12.30 7.30
N THR A 43 5.45 11.17 7.29
CA THR A 43 6.49 10.85 6.29
C THR A 43 5.92 10.12 5.07
N ALA A 44 4.71 9.57 5.16
CA ALA A 44 4.03 8.94 4.04
C ALA A 44 3.15 9.94 3.27
N THR A 45 3.11 9.78 1.96
CA THR A 45 2.24 10.56 1.07
C THR A 45 1.10 9.71 0.51
N LEU A 46 0.00 10.39 0.16
CA LEU A 46 -1.05 9.82 -0.68
C LEU A 46 -0.45 9.39 -2.02
N ARG A 47 -0.67 8.14 -2.41
CA ARG A 47 -0.13 7.57 -3.66
C ARG A 47 -1.25 7.28 -4.65
N THR A 48 -0.98 7.58 -5.91
CA THR A 48 -1.77 7.13 -7.06
C THR A 48 -1.47 5.67 -7.39
N ALA A 49 -2.31 5.03 -8.20
CA ALA A 49 -2.12 3.65 -8.64
C ALA A 49 -0.74 3.40 -9.29
N THR A 50 -0.24 4.35 -10.09
CA THR A 50 1.09 4.25 -10.72
C THR A 50 2.19 4.32 -9.68
N GLN A 51 2.09 5.27 -8.74
CA GLN A 51 3.07 5.38 -7.65
C GLN A 51 3.12 4.11 -6.82
N TRP A 52 2.01 3.39 -6.61
CA TRP A 52 2.01 2.13 -5.87
C TRP A 52 2.69 0.95 -6.57
N ARG A 53 2.76 0.96 -7.91
CA ARG A 53 3.41 -0.11 -8.69
C ARG A 53 4.93 0.07 -8.79
N SER A 54 5.40 1.31 -8.74
CA SER A 54 6.82 1.66 -8.73
C SER A 54 7.45 1.48 -7.35
#